data_AF-A0A2V5UR69-F1
#
_entry.id   AF-A0A2V5UR69-F1
#
_cell.length_a   1.000
_cell.length_b   1.000
_cell.length_c   1.000
_cell.angle_alpha   90.00
_cell.angle_beta   90.00
_cell.angle_gamma   90.00
#
_symmetry.space_group_name_H-M   'P 1'
#
loop_
_entity.id
_entity.type
_entity.pdbx_description
1 polymer ?
#
loop_
_entity_poly.entity_id
_entity_poly.type
_entity_poly.pdbx_seq_one_letter_code
_entity_poly.pdbx_strand_id
1 'polypeptide(L)'
;MQLLSAFSRPQTVPAAPVAAPKKKLWILDSWRDLILYVGTPLFLVPMFLLAQARWSAQDIYVFVAAFGAMGHHLPGMIRAYGDRALFRRFRWRFIFAPIFLVSVCVAFYWWDLKGIILIVFFWGVWHGMMQTYGFCRIYDAKTGSFAALTRRLDFATCATWFAAAVLLSPQRMADTLETYYASGGPFIPPSLLHNGQQIVIAIAITVAVLFLFNFSRMWADGKRPNPVKHDHRFVVVLQ
;
A
#
# COMPACT_ATOMS: atom_id res chain seq x y z
N MET A 1 8.07 -45.59 -63.34
CA MET A 1 7.05 -45.26 -62.33
C MET A 1 7.53 -44.01 -61.59
N GLN A 2 7.10 -42.83 -62.04
CA GLN A 2 7.44 -41.53 -61.43
C GLN A 2 6.51 -41.30 -60.24
N LEU A 3 7.07 -41.12 -59.04
CA LEU A 3 6.32 -40.65 -57.88
C LEU A 3 6.53 -39.13 -57.74
N LEU A 4 5.53 -38.38 -58.17
CA LEU A 4 5.40 -36.94 -57.90
C LEU A 4 5.09 -36.75 -56.41
N SER A 5 6.04 -36.22 -55.65
CA SER A 5 5.79 -35.73 -54.30
C SER A 5 5.30 -34.29 -54.38
N ALA A 6 3.98 -34.13 -54.43
CA ALA A 6 3.32 -32.84 -54.29
C ALA A 6 3.16 -32.51 -52.79
N PHE A 7 4.20 -31.91 -52.20
CA PHE A 7 4.07 -31.21 -50.92
C PHE A 7 4.47 -29.74 -51.11
N SER A 8 3.49 -28.92 -51.45
CA SER A 8 3.60 -27.46 -51.38
C SER A 8 3.86 -27.04 -49.94
N ARG A 9 4.91 -26.24 -49.71
CA ARG A 9 5.17 -25.61 -48.40
C ARG A 9 3.93 -24.81 -47.97
N PRO A 10 3.53 -24.84 -46.68
CA PRO A 10 2.52 -23.92 -46.18
C PRO A 10 3.02 -22.48 -46.39
N GLN A 11 2.32 -21.72 -47.24
CA GLN A 11 2.49 -20.28 -47.29
C GLN A 11 2.04 -19.72 -45.94
N THR A 12 2.98 -19.22 -45.15
CA THR A 12 2.66 -18.47 -43.93
C THR A 12 2.04 -17.15 -44.36
N VAL A 13 0.72 -17.05 -44.24
CA VAL A 13 -0.01 -15.78 -44.38
C VAL A 13 0.62 -14.77 -43.40
N PRO A 14 0.98 -13.55 -43.82
CA PRO A 14 1.45 -12.52 -42.91
C PRO A 14 0.42 -12.31 -41.80
N ALA A 15 0.85 -12.34 -40.54
CA ALA A 15 -0.04 -12.07 -39.43
C ALA A 15 -0.67 -10.68 -39.64
N ALA A 16 -2.01 -10.62 -39.72
CA ALA A 16 -2.73 -9.36 -39.75
C ALA A 16 -2.28 -8.51 -38.55
N PRO A 17 -2.02 -7.21 -38.72
CA PRO A 17 -1.63 -6.36 -37.59
C PRO A 17 -2.74 -6.37 -36.56
N VAL A 18 -2.54 -7.10 -35.47
CA VAL A 18 -3.42 -7.05 -34.31
C VAL A 18 -3.28 -5.65 -33.75
N ALA A 19 -4.32 -4.83 -33.91
CA ALA A 19 -4.38 -3.51 -33.33
C ALA A 19 -3.98 -3.60 -31.84
N ALA A 20 -2.98 -2.81 -31.44
CA ALA A 20 -2.50 -2.83 -30.06
C ALA A 20 -3.71 -2.65 -29.12
N PRO A 21 -3.90 -3.54 -28.13
CA PRO A 21 -5.06 -3.47 -27.26
C PRO A 21 -5.12 -2.08 -26.61
N LYS A 22 -6.30 -1.44 -26.65
CA LYS A 22 -6.51 -0.12 -26.04
C LYS A 22 -6.05 -0.18 -24.58
N LYS A 23 -5.16 0.74 -24.19
CA LYS A 23 -4.63 0.81 -22.82
C LYS A 23 -5.79 0.97 -21.84
N LYS A 24 -6.09 -0.07 -21.06
CA LYS A 24 -7.07 -0.01 -19.98
C LYS A 24 -6.45 0.69 -18.78
N LEU A 25 -6.84 1.95 -18.54
CA LEU A 25 -6.35 2.77 -17.43
C LEU A 25 -6.79 2.25 -16.05
N TRP A 26 -7.93 1.57 -16.00
CA TRP A 26 -8.63 1.13 -14.78
C TRP A 26 -8.41 -0.36 -14.50
N ILE A 27 -8.42 -0.76 -13.22
CA ILE A 27 -8.30 -2.15 -12.77
C ILE A 27 -9.50 -2.96 -13.23
N LEU A 28 -10.71 -2.52 -12.90
CA LEU A 28 -11.96 -3.13 -13.34
C LEU A 28 -12.53 -2.33 -14.53
N ASP A 29 -13.17 -1.21 -14.21
CA ASP A 29 -13.72 -0.21 -15.12
C ASP A 29 -13.75 1.16 -14.39
N SER A 30 -14.01 2.23 -15.13
CA SER A 30 -13.92 3.59 -14.61
C SER A 30 -14.88 3.87 -13.46
N TRP A 31 -16.12 3.36 -13.51
CA TRP A 31 -17.12 3.64 -12.50
C TRP A 31 -16.87 2.83 -11.22
N ARG A 32 -16.53 1.56 -11.35
CA ARG A 32 -16.23 0.70 -10.20
C ARG A 32 -14.96 1.13 -9.49
N ASP A 33 -13.89 1.43 -10.23
CA ASP A 33 -12.66 1.93 -9.62
C ASP A 33 -12.91 3.28 -8.92
N LEU A 34 -13.67 4.19 -9.53
CA LEU A 34 -13.99 5.49 -8.91
C LEU A 34 -14.78 5.29 -7.62
N ILE A 35 -15.85 4.50 -7.62
CA ILE A 35 -16.68 4.27 -6.42
C ILE A 35 -15.87 3.61 -5.30
N LEU A 36 -15.13 2.54 -5.62
CA LEU A 36 -14.47 1.71 -4.62
C LEU A 36 -13.18 2.32 -4.06
N TYR A 37 -12.48 3.13 -4.86
CA TYR A 37 -11.17 3.65 -4.45
C TYR A 37 -11.14 5.16 -4.20
N VAL A 38 -11.99 5.94 -4.88
CA VAL A 38 -12.07 7.39 -4.71
C VAL A 38 -13.32 7.79 -3.93
N GLY A 39 -14.44 7.15 -4.21
CA GLY A 39 -15.72 7.40 -3.55
C GLY A 39 -15.71 6.99 -2.08
N THR A 40 -15.20 5.79 -1.78
CA THR A 40 -15.10 5.29 -0.40
C THR A 40 -14.40 6.27 0.55
N PRO A 41 -13.17 6.75 0.30
CA PRO A 41 -12.52 7.72 1.17
C PRO A 41 -13.22 9.08 1.26
N LEU A 42 -13.69 9.61 0.12
CA LEU A 42 -14.43 10.87 0.10
C LEU A 42 -15.73 10.78 0.90
N PHE A 43 -16.36 9.61 0.92
CA PHE A 43 -17.54 9.34 1.73
C PHE A 43 -17.19 9.11 3.21
N LEU A 44 -16.05 8.49 3.50
CA LEU A 44 -15.60 8.25 4.87
C LEU A 44 -15.30 9.55 5.62
N VAL A 45 -14.77 10.58 4.96
CA VAL A 45 -14.49 11.89 5.62
C VAL A 45 -15.73 12.52 6.28
N PRO A 46 -16.85 12.80 5.56
CA PRO A 46 -18.04 13.36 6.19
C PRO A 46 -18.69 12.38 7.18
N MET A 47 -18.64 11.07 6.92
CA MET A 47 -19.13 10.08 7.88
C MET A 47 -18.34 10.11 9.18
N PHE A 48 -17.02 10.29 9.12
CA PHE A 48 -16.17 10.41 10.30
C PHE A 48 -16.46 11.70 11.08
N LEU A 49 -16.69 12.81 10.38
CA LEU A 49 -17.11 14.08 11.01
C LEU A 49 -18.47 13.93 11.71
N LEU A 50 -19.44 13.26 11.09
CA LEU A 50 -20.75 12.98 11.70
C LEU A 50 -20.64 12.00 12.88
N ALA A 51 -19.77 11.00 12.78
CA ALA A 51 -19.51 10.03 13.84
C ALA A 51 -18.92 10.71 15.09
N GLN A 52 -17.98 11.64 14.92
CA GLN A 52 -17.41 12.42 16.03
C GLN A 52 -18.44 13.28 16.78
N ALA A 53 -19.58 13.61 16.15
CA ALA A 53 -20.66 14.32 16.82
C ALA A 53 -21.50 13.42 17.75
N ARG A 54 -21.34 12.10 17.68
CA ARG A 54 -22.21 11.11 18.38
C ARG A 54 -21.45 10.09 19.20
N TRP A 55 -20.20 9.82 18.87
CA TRP A 55 -19.39 8.76 19.48
C TRP A 55 -18.04 9.29 19.94
N SER A 56 -17.48 8.64 20.95
CA SER A 56 -16.14 8.97 21.41
C SER A 56 -15.11 8.57 20.36
N ALA A 57 -13.93 9.19 20.39
CA ALA A 57 -12.81 8.80 19.53
C ALA A 57 -12.45 7.31 19.72
N GLN A 58 -12.61 6.76 20.92
CA GLN A 58 -12.35 5.37 21.23
C GLN A 58 -13.35 4.43 20.55
N ASP A 59 -14.65 4.74 20.57
CA ASP A 59 -15.68 3.94 19.90
C ASP A 59 -15.46 3.92 18.38
N ILE A 60 -15.14 5.09 17.82
CA ILE A 60 -14.82 5.24 16.40
C ILE A 60 -13.56 4.42 16.07
N TYR A 61 -12.52 4.50 16.90
CA TYR A 61 -11.30 3.71 16.73
C TYR A 61 -11.57 2.21 16.75
N VAL A 62 -12.36 1.70 17.70
CA VAL A 62 -12.72 0.29 17.78
C VAL A 62 -13.46 -0.16 16.53
N PHE A 63 -14.40 0.65 16.03
CA PHE A 63 -15.12 0.35 14.79
C PHE A 63 -14.18 0.30 13.57
N VAL A 64 -13.31 1.30 13.42
CA VAL A 64 -12.33 1.37 12.33
C VAL A 64 -11.31 0.22 12.43
N ALA A 65 -10.85 -0.13 13.63
CA ALA A 65 -9.94 -1.25 13.84
C ALA A 65 -10.61 -2.59 13.50
N ALA A 66 -11.87 -2.80 13.93
CA ALA A 66 -12.60 -4.03 13.68
C ALA A 66 -12.95 -4.23 12.19
N PHE A 67 -13.52 -3.21 11.54
CA PHE A 67 -13.99 -3.36 10.16
C PHE A 67 -12.97 -2.91 9.12
N GLY A 68 -12.28 -1.79 9.36
CA GLY A 68 -11.26 -1.28 8.44
C GLY A 68 -10.00 -2.12 8.49
N ALA A 69 -9.38 -2.25 9.67
CA ALA A 69 -8.09 -2.93 9.79
C ALA A 69 -8.21 -4.47 9.78
N MET A 70 -9.14 -5.08 10.53
CA MET A 70 -9.26 -6.55 10.49
C MET A 70 -10.00 -7.06 9.25
N GLY A 71 -11.01 -6.32 8.78
CA GLY A 71 -11.84 -6.74 7.64
C GLY A 71 -11.04 -6.92 6.34
N HIS A 72 -10.02 -6.10 6.08
CA HIS A 72 -9.23 -6.21 4.85
C HIS A 72 -8.34 -7.46 4.80
N HIS A 73 -8.12 -8.15 5.93
CA HIS A 73 -7.26 -9.33 5.98
C HIS A 73 -8.00 -10.56 5.48
N LEU A 74 -9.33 -10.58 5.60
CA LEU A 74 -10.16 -11.72 5.23
C LEU A 74 -10.01 -12.14 3.76
N PRO A 75 -10.08 -11.24 2.75
CA PRO A 75 -9.79 -11.61 1.36
C PRO A 75 -8.39 -12.22 1.18
N GLY A 76 -7.39 -11.74 1.93
CA GLY A 76 -6.04 -12.28 1.93
C GLY A 76 -5.99 -13.72 2.45
N MET A 77 -6.71 -14.01 3.55
CA MET A 77 -6.81 -15.36 4.12
C MET A 77 -7.56 -16.31 3.19
N ILE A 78 -8.68 -15.87 2.63
CA ILE A 78 -9.45 -16.67 1.65
C ILE A 78 -8.56 -17.03 0.46
N ARG A 79 -7.76 -16.08 -0.05
CA ARG A 79 -6.83 -16.36 -1.14
C ARG A 79 -5.72 -17.33 -0.73
N ALA A 80 -5.11 -17.13 0.44
CA ALA A 80 -3.97 -17.94 0.90
C ALA A 80 -4.34 -19.41 1.16
N TYR A 81 -5.51 -19.66 1.74
CA TYR A 81 -5.96 -21.01 2.13
C TYR A 81 -7.00 -21.62 1.18
N GLY A 82 -7.68 -20.81 0.35
CA GLY A 82 -8.67 -21.27 -0.62
C GLY A 82 -8.09 -21.64 -1.98
N ASP A 83 -7.00 -20.99 -2.43
CA ASP A 83 -6.32 -21.37 -3.67
C ASP A 83 -5.34 -22.52 -3.43
N ARG A 84 -5.72 -23.72 -3.89
CA ARG A 84 -4.92 -24.94 -3.73
C ARG A 84 -3.53 -24.86 -4.37
N ALA A 85 -3.40 -24.18 -5.51
CA ALA A 85 -2.13 -24.06 -6.22
C ALA A 85 -1.19 -23.12 -5.47
N LEU A 86 -1.72 -22.00 -4.99
CA LEU A 86 -0.97 -21.04 -4.17
C LEU A 86 -0.55 -21.65 -2.84
N PHE A 87 -1.47 -22.33 -2.15
CA PHE A 87 -1.19 -22.99 -0.89
C PHE A 87 -0.09 -24.03 -1.04
N ARG A 88 -0.18 -24.91 -2.04
CA ARG A 88 0.84 -25.93 -2.30
C ARG A 88 2.22 -25.32 -2.56
N ARG A 89 2.29 -24.19 -3.28
CA ARG A 89 3.55 -23.49 -3.58
C ARG A 89 4.21 -22.90 -2.33
N PHE A 90 3.43 -22.38 -1.38
CA PHE A 90 3.94 -21.69 -0.18
C PHE A 90 3.57 -22.39 1.14
N ARG A 91 3.26 -23.70 1.08
CA ARG A 91 2.67 -24.48 2.17
C ARG A 91 3.33 -24.27 3.53
N TRP A 92 4.67 -24.29 3.57
CA TRP A 92 5.41 -24.18 4.82
C TRP A 92 5.32 -22.77 5.42
N ARG A 93 5.25 -21.73 4.58
CA ARG A 93 5.04 -20.36 5.06
C ARG A 93 3.64 -20.20 5.63
N PHE A 94 2.62 -20.74 4.95
CA PHE A 94 1.23 -20.64 5.40
C PHE A 94 0.92 -21.52 6.63
N ILE A 95 1.73 -22.54 6.93
CA ILE A 95 1.57 -23.34 8.15
C ILE A 95 2.39 -22.74 9.30
N PHE A 96 3.67 -22.51 9.10
CA PHE A 96 4.56 -22.12 10.20
C PHE A 96 4.43 -20.65 10.59
N ALA A 97 4.13 -19.73 9.66
CA ALA A 97 4.03 -18.32 10.02
C ALA A 97 2.88 -18.03 11.01
N PRO A 98 1.64 -18.53 10.83
CA PRO A 98 0.59 -18.37 11.84
C PRO A 98 0.94 -18.99 13.18
N ILE A 99 1.52 -20.20 13.20
CA ILE A 99 1.93 -20.87 14.44
C ILE A 99 2.97 -20.02 15.16
N PHE A 100 4.01 -19.59 14.45
CA PHE A 100 5.06 -18.71 14.98
C PHE A 100 4.47 -17.42 15.55
N LEU A 101 3.59 -16.75 14.81
CA LEU A 101 2.96 -15.50 15.26
C LEU A 101 2.11 -15.71 16.50
N VAL A 102 1.30 -16.78 16.56
CA VAL A 102 0.51 -17.11 17.75
C VAL A 102 1.42 -17.38 18.94
N SER A 103 2.47 -18.19 18.77
CA SER A 103 3.42 -18.50 19.85
C SER A 103 4.11 -17.24 20.37
N VAL A 104 4.55 -16.34 19.49
CA VAL A 104 5.17 -15.06 19.87
C VAL A 104 4.18 -14.16 20.58
N CYS A 105 2.95 -13.99 20.07
CA CYS A 105 1.93 -13.18 20.71
C CYS A 105 1.58 -13.69 22.11
N VAL A 106 1.42 -15.01 22.25
CA VAL A 106 1.11 -15.68 23.53
C VAL A 106 2.26 -15.51 24.53
N ALA A 107 3.51 -15.68 24.08
CA ALA A 107 4.70 -15.43 24.89
C ALA A 107 4.75 -13.99 25.41
N PHE A 108 4.61 -13.00 24.51
CA PHE A 108 4.67 -11.59 24.90
C PHE A 108 3.51 -11.19 25.81
N TYR A 109 2.32 -11.79 25.62
CA TYR A 109 1.20 -11.61 26.54
C TYR A 109 1.50 -12.18 27.93
N TRP A 110 2.02 -13.42 28.02
CA TRP A 110 2.30 -14.07 29.31
C TRP A 110 3.37 -13.36 30.14
N TRP A 111 4.37 -12.79 29.47
CA TRP A 111 5.46 -12.05 30.12
C TRP A 111 5.26 -10.54 30.17
N ASP A 112 4.06 -10.06 29.82
CA ASP A 112 3.69 -8.65 29.75
C ASP A 112 4.67 -7.75 28.97
N LEU A 113 5.26 -8.30 27.90
CA LEU A 113 6.26 -7.63 27.09
C LEU A 113 5.59 -6.65 26.12
N LYS A 114 5.60 -5.35 26.44
CA LYS A 114 4.96 -4.31 25.63
C LYS A 114 5.63 -4.07 24.27
N GLY A 115 6.87 -4.51 24.10
CA GLY A 115 7.65 -4.30 22.87
C GLY A 115 7.01 -4.87 21.60
N ILE A 116 6.19 -5.92 21.69
CA ILE A 116 5.48 -6.47 20.52
C ILE A 116 4.52 -5.47 19.90
N ILE A 117 3.94 -4.57 20.70
CA ILE A 117 2.99 -3.56 20.23
C ILE A 117 3.70 -2.59 19.27
N LEU A 118 4.92 -2.17 19.61
CA LEU A 118 5.74 -1.35 18.72
C LEU A 118 6.10 -2.08 17.42
N ILE A 119 6.51 -3.35 17.52
CA ILE A 119 6.86 -4.16 16.35
C ILE A 119 5.66 -4.27 15.40
N VAL A 120 4.49 -4.61 15.93
CA VAL A 120 3.25 -4.74 15.17
C VAL A 120 2.83 -3.39 14.58
N PHE A 121 2.97 -2.30 15.34
CA PHE A 121 2.68 -0.95 14.86
C PHE A 121 3.56 -0.57 13.66
N PHE A 122 4.88 -0.66 13.79
CA PHE A 122 5.80 -0.34 12.68
C PHE A 122 5.62 -1.29 11.48
N TRP A 123 5.35 -2.57 11.74
CA TRP A 123 5.00 -3.52 10.68
C TRP A 123 3.71 -3.11 9.96
N GLY A 124 2.69 -2.66 10.69
CA GLY A 124 1.42 -2.17 10.13
C GLY A 124 1.61 -0.94 9.25
N VAL A 125 2.40 0.04 9.72
CA VAL A 125 2.78 1.23 8.94
C VAL A 125 3.51 0.84 7.65
N TRP A 126 4.51 -0.05 7.76
CA TRP A 126 5.24 -0.57 6.59
C TRP A 126 4.32 -1.32 5.63
N HIS A 127 3.43 -2.17 6.15
CA HIS A 127 2.50 -2.98 5.37
C HIS A 127 1.55 -2.09 4.57
N GLY A 128 0.91 -1.12 5.23
CA GLY A 128 0.03 -0.14 4.58
C GLY A 128 0.77 0.65 3.51
N MET A 129 1.97 1.15 3.83
CA MET A 129 2.83 1.87 2.88
C MET A 129 3.14 1.02 1.63
N MET A 130 3.56 -0.23 1.82
CA MET A 130 3.87 -1.15 0.71
C MET A 130 2.64 -1.52 -0.11
N GLN A 131 1.47 -1.62 0.53
CA GLN A 131 0.21 -1.86 -0.16
C GLN A 131 -0.18 -0.68 -1.06
N THR A 132 -0.14 0.56 -0.54
CA THR A 132 -0.38 1.79 -1.31
C THR A 132 0.60 1.91 -2.48
N TYR A 133 1.88 1.63 -2.22
CA TYR A 133 2.90 1.64 -3.25
C TYR A 133 2.64 0.56 -4.33
N GLY A 134 2.23 -0.64 -3.92
CA GLY A 134 1.84 -1.74 -4.82
C GLY A 134 0.70 -1.36 -5.76
N PHE A 135 -0.36 -0.72 -5.25
CA PHE A 135 -1.44 -0.18 -6.08
C PHE A 135 -0.90 0.83 -7.10
N CYS A 136 -0.05 1.75 -6.68
CA CYS A 136 0.60 2.69 -7.59
C CYS A 136 1.37 1.97 -8.72
N ARG A 137 1.96 0.80 -8.47
CA ARG A 137 2.68 0.02 -9.50
C ARG A 137 1.76 -0.69 -10.48
N ILE A 138 0.60 -1.16 -10.02
CA ILE A 138 -0.42 -1.76 -10.90
C ILE A 138 -0.93 -0.73 -11.92
N TYR A 139 -1.19 0.51 -11.48
CA TYR A 139 -1.63 1.59 -12.38
C TYR A 139 -0.56 2.03 -13.38
N ASP A 140 0.72 2.04 -12.97
CA ASP A 140 1.83 2.34 -13.87
C ASP A 140 2.04 1.23 -14.92
N ALA A 141 1.88 -0.05 -14.53
CA ALA A 141 1.95 -1.17 -15.47
C ALA A 141 0.87 -1.08 -16.56
N LYS A 142 -0.33 -0.57 -16.22
CA LYS A 142 -1.43 -0.36 -17.17
C LYS A 142 -1.13 0.69 -18.25
N THR A 143 -0.28 1.67 -17.96
CA THR A 143 0.14 2.69 -18.94
C THR A 143 1.49 2.38 -19.60
N GLY A 144 2.18 1.34 -19.13
CA GLY A 144 3.52 0.97 -19.58
C GLY A 144 4.64 1.82 -18.95
N SER A 145 4.37 2.46 -17.80
CA SER A 145 5.33 3.30 -17.08
C SER A 145 6.25 2.44 -16.19
N PHE A 146 7.47 2.19 -16.66
CA PHE A 146 8.48 1.40 -15.93
C PHE A 146 9.76 2.17 -15.61
N ALA A 147 9.74 3.51 -15.74
CA ALA A 147 10.90 4.35 -15.49
C ALA A 147 11.39 4.21 -14.04
N ALA A 148 12.69 3.92 -13.88
CA ALA A 148 13.30 3.67 -12.57
C ALA A 148 13.19 4.89 -11.64
N LEU A 149 13.34 6.11 -12.16
CA LEU A 149 13.20 7.35 -11.40
C LEU A 149 11.77 7.52 -10.86
N THR A 150 10.75 7.37 -11.71
CA THR A 150 9.33 7.44 -11.31
C THR A 150 9.03 6.42 -10.22
N ARG A 151 9.50 5.18 -10.39
CA ARG A 151 9.34 4.11 -9.39
C ARG A 151 9.96 4.46 -8.03
N ARG A 152 11.15 5.09 -8.02
CA ARG A 152 11.85 5.50 -6.79
C ARG A 152 11.15 6.68 -6.13
N LEU A 153 10.72 7.68 -6.90
CA LEU A 153 9.98 8.83 -6.39
C LEU A 153 8.61 8.41 -5.83
N ASP A 154 7.91 7.50 -6.50
CA ASP A 154 6.65 6.94 -6.00
C ASP A 154 6.83 6.26 -4.63
N PHE A 155 7.90 5.47 -4.48
CA PHE A 155 8.23 4.82 -3.21
C PHE A 155 8.59 5.85 -2.14
N ALA A 156 9.46 6.81 -2.48
CA ALA A 156 9.88 7.87 -1.56
C ALA A 156 8.70 8.71 -1.09
N THR A 157 7.74 9.04 -1.98
CA THR A 157 6.52 9.75 -1.61
C THR A 157 5.70 8.94 -0.62
N CYS A 158 5.43 7.65 -0.92
CA CYS A 158 4.71 6.77 0.02
C CYS A 158 5.43 6.67 1.37
N ALA A 159 6.72 6.38 1.37
CA ALA A 159 7.51 6.25 2.60
C ALA A 159 7.49 7.52 3.44
N THR A 160 7.70 8.68 2.81
CA THR A 160 7.79 9.94 3.54
C THR A 160 6.43 10.39 4.07
N TRP A 161 5.35 10.16 3.33
CA TRP A 161 3.99 10.47 3.80
C TRP A 161 3.58 9.60 4.99
N PHE A 162 3.87 8.29 4.96
CA PHE A 162 3.60 7.42 6.11
C PHE A 162 4.50 7.77 7.31
N ALA A 163 5.78 8.07 7.08
CA ALA A 163 6.67 8.53 8.14
C ALA A 163 6.16 9.84 8.77
N ALA A 164 5.70 10.80 7.96
CA ALA A 164 5.11 12.04 8.43
C ALA A 164 3.81 11.81 9.22
N ALA A 165 2.94 10.90 8.77
CA ALA A 165 1.70 10.57 9.46
C ALA A 165 1.95 10.01 10.87
N VAL A 166 3.00 9.21 11.03
CA VAL A 166 3.43 8.71 12.34
C VAL A 166 4.10 9.82 13.15
N LEU A 167 5.10 10.49 12.57
CA LEU A 167 6.00 11.40 13.30
C LEU A 167 5.38 12.75 13.66
N LEU A 168 4.44 13.24 12.86
CA LEU A 168 3.83 14.57 13.01
C LEU A 168 2.44 14.51 13.64
N SER A 169 1.83 13.33 13.78
CA SER A 169 0.55 13.18 14.48
C SER A 169 0.77 13.19 16.00
N PRO A 170 0.22 14.18 16.74
CA PRO A 170 0.45 14.28 18.18
C PRO A 170 -0.01 13.03 18.94
N GLN A 171 -1.19 12.50 18.58
CA GLN A 171 -1.76 11.33 19.23
C GLN A 171 -0.93 10.07 18.93
N ARG A 172 -0.60 9.82 17.66
CA ARG A 172 0.22 8.65 17.31
C ARG A 172 1.59 8.71 17.98
N MET A 173 2.17 9.90 18.12
CA MET A 173 3.45 10.07 18.79
C MET A 173 3.36 9.84 20.29
N ALA A 174 2.31 10.34 20.95
CA ALA A 174 2.06 10.06 22.35
C ALA A 174 1.94 8.55 22.59
N ASP A 175 1.08 7.86 21.85
CA ASP A 175 0.86 6.41 21.97
C ASP A 175 2.16 5.60 21.70
N THR A 176 2.93 6.02 20.69
CA THR A 176 4.20 5.37 20.34
C THR A 176 5.25 5.54 21.44
N LEU A 177 5.40 6.76 21.97
CA LEU A 177 6.36 7.04 23.05
C LEU A 177 5.96 6.37 24.36
N GLU A 178 4.67 6.38 24.70
CA GLU A 178 4.15 5.67 25.87
C GLU A 178 4.48 4.19 25.79
N THR A 179 4.20 3.55 24.65
CA THR A 179 4.51 2.13 24.44
C THR A 179 6.02 1.88 24.46
N TYR A 180 6.83 2.78 23.89
CA TYR A 180 8.28 2.69 23.90
C TYR A 180 8.86 2.74 25.31
N TYR A 181 8.43 3.69 26.14
CA TYR A 181 8.87 3.76 27.53
C TYR A 181 8.34 2.58 28.36
N ALA A 182 7.09 2.15 28.14
CA ALA A 182 6.53 0.95 28.78
C ALA A 182 7.28 -0.34 28.38
N SER A 183 7.96 -0.35 27.23
CA SER A 183 8.83 -1.46 26.79
C SER A 183 10.26 -1.38 27.36
N GLY A 184 10.58 -0.39 28.19
CA GLY A 184 11.91 -0.19 28.77
C GLY A 184 12.86 0.64 27.90
N GLY A 185 12.34 1.38 26.91
CA GLY A 185 13.14 2.27 26.07
C GLY A 185 13.78 3.41 26.87
N PRO A 186 15.05 3.80 26.59
CA PRO A 186 15.69 4.93 27.25
C PRO A 186 14.98 6.25 26.93
N PHE A 187 15.07 7.22 27.85
CA PHE A 187 14.49 8.55 27.64
C PHE A 187 14.95 9.20 26.32
N ILE A 188 14.00 9.67 25.50
CA ILE A 188 14.27 10.40 24.27
C ILE A 188 14.18 11.90 24.55
N PRO A 189 15.27 12.66 24.41
CA PRO A 189 15.23 14.11 24.60
C PRO A 189 14.22 14.79 23.65
N PRO A 190 13.44 15.78 24.12
CA PRO A 190 12.48 16.49 23.27
C PRO A 190 13.13 17.15 22.05
N SER A 191 14.36 17.64 22.19
CA SER A 191 15.13 18.22 21.08
C SER A 191 15.45 17.19 20.00
N LEU A 192 15.76 15.95 20.37
CA LEU A 192 16.04 14.88 19.41
C LEU A 192 14.78 14.53 18.61
N LEU A 193 13.63 14.40 19.29
CA LEU A 193 12.35 14.15 18.64
C LEU A 193 11.98 15.30 17.70
N HIS A 194 12.07 16.54 18.18
CA HIS A 194 11.75 17.72 17.38
C HIS A 194 12.64 17.83 16.14
N ASN A 195 13.96 17.63 16.28
CA ASN A 195 14.88 17.62 15.14
C ASN A 195 14.54 16.51 14.15
N GLY A 196 14.16 15.32 14.62
CA GLY A 196 13.68 14.24 13.78
C GLY A 196 12.43 14.61 12.98
N GLN A 197 11.47 15.28 13.62
CA GLN A 197 10.26 15.80 12.95
C GLN A 197 10.60 16.83 11.87
N GLN A 198 11.52 17.77 12.15
CA GLN A 198 11.96 18.77 11.16
C GLN A 198 12.66 18.12 9.96
N ILE A 199 13.49 17.11 10.20
CA ILE A 199 14.14 16.34 9.12
C ILE A 199 13.10 15.66 8.23
N VAL A 200 12.08 15.03 8.83
CA VAL A 200 11.01 14.36 8.08
C VAL A 200 10.21 15.35 7.22
N ILE A 201 9.91 16.53 7.77
CA ILE A 201 9.24 17.60 7.02
C ILE A 201 10.12 18.05 5.83
N ALA A 202 11.41 18.28 6.06
CA ALA A 202 12.33 18.69 5.00
C ALA A 202 12.45 17.64 3.88
N ILE A 203 12.53 16.35 4.24
CA ILE A 203 12.52 15.24 3.29
C ILE A 203 11.18 15.19 2.55
N ALA A 204 10.05 15.37 3.24
CA ALA A 204 8.72 15.35 2.63
C ALA A 204 8.57 16.42 1.56
N ILE A 205 8.99 17.66 1.87
CA ILE A 205 8.96 18.79 0.94
C ILE A 205 9.86 18.49 -0.26
N THR A 206 11.09 18.02 -0.02
CA THR A 206 12.05 17.74 -1.09
C THR A 206 11.55 16.64 -2.02
N VAL A 207 11.04 15.53 -1.45
CA VAL A 207 10.46 14.42 -2.23
C VAL A 207 9.23 14.89 -3.00
N ALA A 208 8.37 15.73 -2.41
CA ALA A 208 7.20 16.27 -3.10
C ALA A 208 7.59 17.16 -4.29
N VAL A 209 8.59 18.04 -4.13
CA VAL A 209 9.11 18.88 -5.21
C VAL A 209 9.70 18.03 -6.34
N LEU A 210 10.55 17.05 -6.01
CA LEU A 210 11.13 16.14 -7.01
C LEU A 210 10.08 15.30 -7.72
N PHE A 211 9.05 14.85 -6.99
CA PHE A 211 7.93 14.13 -7.54
C PHE A 211 7.15 14.99 -8.55
N LEU A 212 6.76 16.22 -8.16
CA LEU A 212 6.04 17.14 -9.02
C LEU A 212 6.86 17.52 -10.26
N PHE A 213 8.15 17.78 -10.09
CA PHE A 213 9.05 18.05 -11.22
C PHE A 213 9.10 16.88 -12.20
N ASN A 214 9.30 15.65 -11.72
CA ASN A 214 9.32 14.47 -12.59
C ASN A 214 7.95 14.22 -13.23
N PHE A 215 6.85 14.44 -12.51
CA PHE A 215 5.50 14.31 -13.03
C PHE A 215 5.25 15.30 -14.19
N SER A 216 5.56 16.59 -13.99
CA SER A 216 5.44 17.63 -15.01
C SER A 216 6.31 17.34 -16.23
N ARG A 217 7.55 16.89 -16.02
CA ARG A 217 8.45 16.48 -17.11
C ARG A 217 7.88 15.31 -17.91
N MET A 218 7.40 14.27 -17.24
CA MET A 218 6.77 13.12 -17.93
C MET A 218 5.50 13.52 -18.69
N TRP A 219 4.75 14.49 -18.17
CA TRP A 219 3.59 15.05 -18.86
C TRP A 219 3.97 15.79 -20.14
N ALA A 220 4.99 16.66 -20.06
CA ALA A 220 5.51 17.40 -21.20
C ALA A 220 6.11 16.47 -22.28
N ASP A 221 6.82 15.42 -21.87
CA ASP A 221 7.44 14.41 -22.76
C ASP A 221 6.41 13.46 -23.42
N GLY A 222 5.11 13.66 -23.22
CA GLY A 222 4.05 12.79 -23.74
C GLY A 222 3.94 11.41 -23.05
N LYS A 223 4.80 11.13 -22.06
CA LYS A 223 4.82 9.90 -21.26
C LYS A 223 3.89 10.01 -20.06
N ARG A 224 2.64 10.41 -20.29
CA ARG A 224 1.68 10.76 -19.25
C ARG A 224 1.52 9.63 -18.21
N PRO A 225 1.80 9.89 -16.92
CA PRO A 225 1.51 8.94 -15.85
C PRO A 225 0.02 8.63 -15.77
N ASN A 226 -0.34 7.48 -15.20
CA ASN A 226 -1.76 7.16 -15.01
C ASN A 226 -2.37 8.18 -14.02
N PRO A 227 -3.42 8.95 -14.40
CA PRO A 227 -3.99 9.96 -13.50
C PRO A 227 -4.60 9.31 -12.25
N VAL A 228 -5.23 8.14 -12.40
CA VAL A 228 -5.93 7.40 -11.32
C VAL A 228 -4.98 6.98 -10.20
N LYS A 229 -3.69 6.81 -10.50
CA LYS A 229 -2.64 6.44 -9.52
C LYS A 229 -2.56 7.39 -8.33
N HIS A 230 -2.93 8.66 -8.51
CA HIS A 230 -2.68 9.71 -7.53
C HIS A 230 -3.84 9.85 -6.54
N ASP A 231 -5.06 9.45 -6.94
CA ASP A 231 -6.24 9.47 -6.06
C ASP A 231 -6.09 8.50 -4.86
N HIS A 232 -5.37 7.39 -5.04
CA HIS A 232 -5.12 6.40 -3.98
C HIS A 232 -4.18 6.88 -2.87
N ARG A 233 -3.46 8.00 -3.07
CA ARG A 233 -2.42 8.47 -2.13
C ARG A 233 -2.97 9.27 -0.96
N PHE A 234 -4.14 9.90 -1.13
CA PHE A 234 -4.77 10.74 -0.10
C PHE A 234 -5.54 9.94 0.95
N VAL A 235 -5.72 8.64 0.72
CA VAL A 235 -6.74 7.83 1.38
C VAL A 235 -6.18 6.95 2.48
N VAL A 236 -5.00 6.36 2.23
CA VAL A 236 -4.40 5.38 3.15
C VAL A 236 -3.68 6.05 4.33
N VAL A 237 -3.42 7.37 4.25
CA VAL A 237 -2.80 8.15 5.34
C VAL A 237 -3.79 8.43 6.48
N LEU A 238 -5.09 8.22 6.26
CA LEU A 238 -6.15 8.44 7.25
C LEU A 238 -6.61 7.16 7.98
N GLN A 239 -5.92 6.03 7.79
CA GLN A 239 -6.10 4.80 8.58
C GLN A 239 -4.98 4.69 9.63
#